data_AF-A0A800GJR4-F1
#
_entry.id   AF-A0A800GJR4-F1
#
_cell.length_a   1.000
_cell.length_b   1.000
_cell.length_c   1.000
_cell.angle_alpha   90.00
_cell.angle_beta   90.00
_cell.angle_gamma   90.00
#
_symmetry.space_group_name_H-M   'P 1'
#
loop_
_entity.id
_entity.type
_entity.pdbx_description
1 polymer ?
#
loop_
_entity_poly.entity_id
_entity_poly.type
_entity_poly.pdbx_seq_one_letter_code
_entity_poly.pdbx_strand_id
1 'polypeptide(L)'
;MGKIWRTVGKSLSRHSIEIIHRNELGRVYSVLYDANFEKISDGSLWDEAMFIFGADPAQEEEFRIKLVEYGGLIEIFVLNSYDIPLSSGNGLKLLKMLYNTIKLDLAE
;
A
#
# COMPACT_ATOMS: atom_id res chain seq x y z
N MET A 1 -15.38 -8.27 6.54
CA MET A 1 -14.18 -7.49 6.94
C MET A 1 -12.86 -8.28 6.97
N GLY A 2 -12.68 -9.28 7.84
CA GLY A 2 -11.34 -9.90 8.07
C GLY A 2 -10.64 -10.50 6.84
N LYS A 3 -11.38 -11.08 5.89
CA LYS A 3 -10.82 -11.53 4.60
C LYS A 3 -10.23 -10.35 3.81
N ILE A 4 -10.99 -9.26 3.65
CA ILE A 4 -10.58 -8.08 2.89
C ILE A 4 -9.37 -7.39 3.54
N TRP A 5 -9.33 -7.29 4.87
CA TRP A 5 -8.14 -6.80 5.59
C TRP A 5 -6.88 -7.57 5.16
N ARG A 6 -6.91 -8.90 5.22
CA ARG A 6 -5.77 -9.74 4.80
C ARG A 6 -5.46 -9.59 3.31
N THR A 7 -6.48 -9.48 2.45
CA THR A 7 -6.29 -9.27 1.01
C THR A 7 -5.60 -7.94 0.71
N VAL A 8 -5.98 -6.85 1.39
CA VAL A 8 -5.30 -5.55 1.27
C VAL A 8 -3.86 -5.64 1.77
N GLY A 9 -3.63 -6.26 2.93
CA GLY A 9 -2.28 -6.48 3.44
C GLY A 9 -1.40 -7.30 2.49
N LYS A 10 -1.94 -8.35 1.88
CA LYS A 10 -1.27 -9.17 0.86
C LYS A 10 -0.95 -8.35 -0.39
N SER A 11 -1.88 -7.49 -0.83
CA SER A 11 -1.66 -6.59 -1.96
C SER A 11 -0.48 -5.65 -1.71
N LEU A 12 -0.38 -5.06 -0.52
CA LEU A 12 0.73 -4.17 -0.17
C LEU A 12 2.07 -4.91 -0.19
N SER A 13 2.13 -6.09 0.42
CA SER A 13 3.35 -6.91 0.43
C SER A 13 3.77 -7.39 -0.96
N ARG A 14 2.82 -7.67 -1.87
CA ARG A 14 3.12 -8.08 -3.26
C ARG A 14 3.86 -7.00 -4.06
N HIS A 15 3.71 -5.73 -3.68
CA HIS A 15 4.33 -4.59 -4.35
C HIS A 15 5.48 -3.99 -3.53
N SER A 16 6.00 -4.74 -2.55
CA SER A 16 7.08 -4.29 -1.65
C SER A 16 6.79 -2.95 -0.95
N ILE A 17 5.51 -2.62 -0.73
CA ILE A 17 5.14 -1.40 -0.03
C ILE A 17 5.36 -1.60 1.46
N GLU A 18 6.13 -0.71 2.07
CA GLU A 18 6.42 -0.77 3.50
C GLU A 18 5.17 -0.43 4.31
N ILE A 19 4.80 -1.33 5.23
CA ILE A 19 3.73 -1.09 6.19
C ILE A 19 4.37 -0.69 7.52
N ILE A 20 4.38 0.60 7.82
CA ILE A 20 4.96 1.16 9.05
C ILE A 20 4.02 1.00 10.26
N HIS A 21 2.70 0.88 10.05
CA HIS A 21 1.76 0.63 11.13
C HIS A 21 0.52 -0.15 10.68
N ARG A 22 0.00 -1.00 11.57
CA ARG A 22 -1.24 -1.76 11.39
C ARG A 22 -2.19 -1.50 12.56
N ASN A 23 -3.26 -0.76 12.31
CA ASN A 23 -4.35 -0.59 13.26
C ASN A 23 -5.54 -1.47 12.86
N GLU A 24 -5.60 -2.69 13.39
CA GLU A 24 -6.67 -3.62 13.04
C GLU A 24 -8.05 -3.17 13.54
N LEU A 25 -8.11 -2.53 14.72
CA LEU A 25 -9.36 -2.04 15.29
C LEU A 25 -9.92 -0.88 14.47
N GLY A 26 -9.07 0.08 14.13
CA GLY A 26 -9.40 1.22 13.29
C GLY A 26 -9.47 0.93 11.79
N ARG A 27 -9.04 -0.28 11.37
CA ARG A 27 -8.98 -0.73 9.97
C ARG A 27 -8.13 0.20 9.09
N VAL A 28 -6.97 0.57 9.60
CA VAL A 28 -6.01 1.44 8.91
C VAL A 28 -4.64 0.78 8.80
N TYR A 29 -4.09 0.76 7.60
CA TYR A 29 -2.66 0.58 7.36
C TYR A 29 -2.01 1.95 7.18
N SER A 30 -0.92 2.23 7.87
CA SER A 30 -0.01 3.33 7.48
C SER A 30 1.13 2.74 6.67
N VAL A 31 1.47 3.38 5.55
CA VAL A 31 2.44 2.86 4.58
C VAL A 31 3.37 3.96 4.10
N LEU A 32 4.60 3.59 3.72
CA LEU A 32 5.49 4.40 2.91
C LEU A 32 5.41 3.92 1.47
N TYR A 33 5.17 4.85 0.54
CA TYR A 33 4.99 4.53 -0.87
C TYR A 33 5.78 5.50 -1.74
N ASP A 34 6.70 4.96 -2.54
CA ASP A 34 7.31 5.65 -3.67
C ASP A 34 6.63 5.21 -4.97
N ALA A 35 5.96 6.16 -5.62
CA ALA A 35 5.22 5.93 -6.85
C ALA A 35 6.12 5.76 -8.10
N ASN A 36 7.40 6.08 -7.98
CA ASN A 36 8.39 6.00 -9.05
C ASN A 36 9.47 4.98 -8.73
N PHE A 37 9.27 4.12 -7.72
CA PHE A 37 10.21 3.07 -7.38
C PHE A 37 10.46 2.15 -8.59
N GLU A 38 11.68 2.19 -9.12
CA GLU A 38 12.15 1.26 -10.14
C GLU A 38 13.01 0.21 -9.46
N LYS A 39 12.56 -1.05 -9.52
CA LYS A 39 13.33 -2.18 -8.99
C LYS A 39 14.62 -2.33 -9.80
N ILE A 40 15.77 -1.98 -9.21
CA ILE A 40 17.08 -2.19 -9.84
C ILE A 40 17.28 -3.70 -10.00
N SER A 41 17.42 -4.17 -11.23
CA SER A 41 17.42 -5.60 -11.59
C SER A 41 18.81 -6.25 -11.64
N ASP A 42 19.90 -5.51 -11.39
CA ASP A 42 21.28 -6.03 -11.45
C ASP A 42 22.01 -5.83 -10.11
N GLY A 43 21.86 -6.79 -9.20
CA GLY A 43 22.59 -6.86 -7.92
C GLY A 43 22.01 -7.94 -7.03
N SER A 44 22.83 -8.68 -6.29
CA SER A 44 22.40 -9.88 -5.56
C SER A 44 21.25 -9.61 -4.59
N LEU A 45 20.41 -10.62 -4.30
CA LEU A 45 19.28 -10.55 -3.37
C LEU A 45 19.63 -9.98 -1.96
N TRP A 46 20.92 -9.98 -1.58
CA TRP A 46 21.43 -9.35 -0.36
C TRP A 46 21.65 -7.84 -0.48
N ASP A 47 22.00 -7.33 -1.66
CA ASP A 47 22.07 -5.90 -1.96
C ASP A 47 20.65 -5.29 -2.00
N GLU A 48 19.67 -6.08 -2.47
CA GLU A 48 18.24 -5.72 -2.48
C GLU A 48 17.68 -5.55 -1.05
N ALA A 49 18.14 -6.34 -0.07
CA ALA A 49 17.74 -6.19 1.32
C ALA A 49 18.40 -4.99 2.01
N MET A 50 19.65 -4.66 1.69
CA MET A 50 20.33 -3.49 2.26
C MET A 50 19.83 -2.16 1.67
N PHE A 51 19.41 -2.14 0.40
CA PHE A 51 18.91 -0.96 -0.28
C PHE A 51 17.53 -0.52 0.23
N ILE A 52 16.61 -1.48 0.48
CA ILE A 52 15.27 -1.19 1.03
C ILE A 52 15.35 -0.55 2.44
N PHE A 53 16.40 -0.84 3.21
CA PHE A 53 16.58 -0.30 4.57
C PHE A 53 17.71 0.75 4.68
N GLY A 54 18.35 1.11 3.56
CA GLY A 54 19.63 1.82 3.56
C GLY A 54 19.79 2.76 2.37
N ALA A 55 19.13 3.91 2.45
CA ALA A 55 19.52 5.15 1.75
C ALA A 55 19.46 5.16 0.20
N ASP A 56 18.34 4.74 -0.39
CA ASP A 56 17.88 5.35 -1.64
C ASP A 56 17.22 6.71 -1.32
N PRO A 57 17.41 7.81 -2.07
CA PRO A 57 16.47 8.93 -2.03
C PRO A 57 15.13 8.53 -2.66
N ALA A 58 14.54 7.42 -2.20
CA ALA A 58 13.17 7.08 -2.50
C ALA A 58 12.31 8.26 -2.03
N GLN A 59 11.44 8.77 -2.91
CA GLN A 59 10.48 9.81 -2.55
C GLN A 59 9.29 9.17 -1.86
N GLU A 60 9.58 8.45 -0.78
CA GLU A 60 8.59 7.78 0.02
C GLU A 60 7.68 8.81 0.67
N GLU A 61 6.40 8.75 0.31
CA GLU A 61 5.35 9.53 0.90
C GLU A 61 4.52 8.64 1.83
N GLU A 62 4.18 9.16 3.02
CA GLU A 62 3.33 8.44 3.96
C GLU A 62 1.86 8.55 3.55
N PHE A 63 1.21 7.39 3.44
CA PHE A 63 -0.23 7.30 3.22
C PHE A 63 -0.91 6.45 4.29
N ARG A 64 -2.22 6.66 4.44
CA ARG A 64 -3.08 5.80 5.25
C ARG A 64 -4.13 5.13 4.38
N ILE A 65 -4.21 3.81 4.45
CA ILE A 65 -5.20 3.00 3.74
C ILE A 65 -6.27 2.59 4.74
N LYS A 66 -7.46 3.18 4.61
CA LYS A 66 -8.59 2.96 5.52
C LYS A 66 -9.65 2.10 4.84
N LEU A 67 -10.11 1.07 5.54
CA LEU A 67 -11.21 0.22 5.11
C LEU A 67 -12.47 0.59 5.90
N VAL A 68 -13.58 0.86 5.21
CA VAL A 68 -14.87 1.22 5.81
C VAL A 68 -15.95 0.30 5.26
N GLU A 69 -16.83 -0.19 6.12
CA GLU A 69 -18.01 -0.94 5.70
C GLU A 69 -19.15 0.04 5.42
N TYR A 70 -19.69 0.02 4.21
CA TYR A 70 -20.80 0.87 3.79
C TYR A 70 -21.70 0.12 2.81
N GLY A 71 -22.99 0.04 3.12
CA GLY A 71 -23.98 -0.58 2.22
C GLY A 71 -23.71 -2.06 1.88
N GLY A 72 -23.08 -2.81 2.78
CA GLY A 72 -22.68 -4.22 2.54
C GLY A 72 -21.43 -4.39 1.68
N LEU A 73 -20.78 -3.28 1.30
CA LEU A 73 -19.49 -3.25 0.61
C LEU A 73 -18.39 -2.81 1.56
N ILE A 74 -17.15 -3.12 1.19
CA ILE A 74 -15.97 -2.55 1.85
C ILE A 74 -15.38 -1.49 0.92
N GLU A 75 -15.44 -0.24 1.35
CA GLU A 75 -14.79 0.88 0.69
C GLU A 75 -13.33 0.98 1.18
N ILE A 76 -12.43 1.28 0.25
CA ILE A 76 -11.01 1.46 0.52
C ILE A 76 -10.64 2.89 0.15
N PHE A 77 -10.11 3.63 1.13
CA PHE A 77 -9.64 5.00 0.95
C PHE A 77 -8.12 5.05 1.08
N VAL A 78 -7.47 5.82 0.21
CA VAL A 78 -6.09 6.27 0.41
C VAL A 78 -6.15 7.72 0.91
N LEU A 79 -5.59 7.95 2.09
CA LEU A 79 -5.58 9.23 2.79
C LEU A 79 -4.14 9.75 2.90
N ASN A 80 -3.97 11.06 3.00
CA ASN A 80 -2.71 11.65 3.43
C ASN A 80 -2.52 11.56 4.96
N SER A 81 -1.42 12.10 5.46
CA SER A 81 -1.11 12.21 6.89
C SER A 81 -2.15 13.01 7.69
N TYR A 82 -3.00 13.80 7.05
CA TYR A 82 -4.08 14.59 7.67
C TYR A 82 -5.48 13.96 7.56
N ASP A 83 -5.59 12.67 7.23
CA ASP A 83 -6.87 11.93 7.07
C ASP A 83 -7.73 12.40 5.88
N ILE A 84 -7.16 13.17 4.96
CA ILE A 84 -7.89 13.67 3.78
C ILE A 84 -7.81 12.62 2.67
N PRO A 85 -8.96 12.14 2.13
CA PRO A 85 -8.98 11.24 0.99
C PRO A 85 -8.35 11.87 -0.25
N LEU A 86 -7.49 11.11 -0.92
CA LEU A 86 -6.79 11.55 -2.12
C LEU A 86 -7.43 10.96 -3.37
N SER A 87 -7.90 11.83 -4.26
CA SER A 87 -8.47 11.48 -5.57
C SER A 87 -7.54 11.80 -6.74
N SER A 88 -6.30 12.22 -6.48
CA SER A 88 -5.29 12.55 -7.48
C SER A 88 -3.87 12.21 -6.98
N GLY A 89 -2.86 12.43 -7.83
CA GLY A 89 -1.45 12.25 -7.47
C GLY A 89 -1.06 10.81 -7.12
N ASN A 90 -0.05 10.67 -6.25
CA ASN A 90 0.49 9.38 -5.80
C ASN A 90 -0.54 8.58 -5.00
N GLY A 91 -1.42 9.24 -4.24
CA GLY A 91 -2.53 8.58 -3.54
C GLY A 91 -3.50 7.85 -4.49
N LEU A 92 -3.83 8.46 -5.64
CA LEU A 92 -4.65 7.79 -6.66
C LEU A 92 -3.91 6.63 -7.33
N LYS A 93 -2.60 6.76 -7.57
CA LYS A 93 -1.78 5.66 -8.12
C LYS A 93 -1.80 4.46 -7.17
N LEU A 94 -1.60 4.70 -5.87
CA LEU A 94 -1.67 3.67 -4.82
C LEU A 94 -3.05 3.00 -4.79
N LEU A 95 -4.13 3.77 -4.83
CA LEU A 95 -5.50 3.24 -4.84
C LEU A 95 -5.77 2.35 -6.08
N LYS A 96 -5.31 2.79 -7.26
CA LYS A 96 -5.46 2.01 -8.50
C LYS A 96 -4.66 0.71 -8.47
N MET A 97 -3.44 0.73 -7.91
CA MET A 97 -2.63 -0.47 -7.70
C MET A 97 -3.35 -1.47 -6.80
N LEU A 98 -3.88 -1.01 -5.65
CA LEU A 98 -4.64 -1.84 -4.72
C LEU A 98 -5.85 -2.46 -5.43
N TYR A 99 -6.64 -1.64 -6.13
CA TYR A 99 -7.80 -2.12 -6.88
C TYR A 99 -7.44 -3.24 -7.88
N ASN A 100 -6.41 -3.01 -8.70
CA ASN A 100 -5.98 -4.00 -9.71
C ASN A 100 -5.50 -5.29 -9.07
N THR A 101 -4.70 -5.20 -8.02
CA THR A 101 -4.11 -6.37 -7.36
C THR A 101 -5.16 -7.18 -6.59
N ILE A 102 -6.10 -6.51 -5.92
CA ILE A 102 -7.22 -7.15 -5.23
C ILE A 102 -8.14 -7.82 -6.25
N LYS A 103 -8.44 -7.16 -7.36
CA LYS A 103 -9.26 -7.73 -8.43
C LYS A 103 -8.64 -9.01 -9.00
N LEU A 104 -7.33 -9.03 -9.21
CA LEU A 104 -6.61 -10.24 -9.63
C LEU A 104 -6.65 -11.33 -8.55
N ASP A 105 -6.39 -10.98 -7.29
CA ASP A 105 -6.42 -11.94 -6.16
C ASP A 105 -7.79 -12.58 -5.92
N LEU A 106 -8.87 -11.91 -6.30
CA LEU A 106 -10.24 -12.43 -6.19
C LEU A 106 -10.69 -13.26 -7.41
N ALA A 107 -9.94 -13.21 -8.52
CA ALA A 107 -10.22 -13.97 -9.73
C ALA A 107 -9.49 -15.32 -9.76
N GLU A 108 -8.48 -15.51 -8.90
CA GLU A 108 -7.79 -16.77 -8.61
C GLU A 108 -8.54 -17.60 -7.56
#